data_AF-A0A951N6V3-F1
#
_entry.id   AF-A0A951N6V3-F1
#
_cell.length_a   1.000
_cell.length_b   1.000
_cell.length_c   1.000
_cell.angle_alpha   90.00
_cell.angle_beta   90.00
_cell.angle_gamma   90.00
#
_symmetry.space_group_name_H-M   'P 1'
#
loop_
_entity.id
_entity.type
_entity.pdbx_description
1 polymer ?
#
loop_
_entity_poly.entity_id
_entity_poly.type
_entity_poly.pdbx_seq_one_letter_code
_entity_poly.pdbx_strand_id
1 'polypeptide(L)' 'MNENLEEQRARIHQKKREWHQEQAKLPFGEKMRILLEMQRSCLPIIESRRALKWWEKPWDIEP' A
#
# COMPACT_ATOMS: atom_id res chain seq x y z
N MET A 1 -12.75 26.54 -9.61
CA MET A 1 -11.82 26.84 -8.51
C MET A 1 -10.53 26.10 -8.82
N ASN A 2 -9.51 26.78 -9.36
CA ASN A 2 -8.20 26.15 -9.56
C ASN A 2 -7.48 26.23 -8.22
N GLU A 3 -7.52 25.14 -7.46
CA GLU A 3 -6.65 24.95 -6.29
C GLU A 3 -5.20 25.12 -6.75
N ASN A 4 -4.41 25.86 -5.97
CA ASN A 4 -2.98 26.01 -6.21
C ASN A 4 -2.30 24.63 -6.06
N LEU A 5 -1.47 24.24 -7.03
CA LEU A 5 -0.74 22.96 -7.02
C LEU A 5 0.01 22.69 -5.71
N GLU A 6 0.55 23.74 -5.09
CA GLU A 6 1.25 23.63 -3.81
C GLU A 6 0.30 23.34 -2.64
N GLU A 7 -0.90 23.92 -2.65
CA GLU A 7 -1.94 23.62 -1.66
C GLU A 7 -2.42 22.17 -1.80
N GLN A 8 -2.56 21.68 -3.03
CA GLN A 8 -2.93 20.28 -3.28
C GLN A 8 -1.86 19.31 -2.78
N ARG A 9 -0.58 19.59 -3.06
CA ARG A 9 0.55 18.79 -2.56
C ARG A 9 0.58 18.76 -1.04
N ALA A 10 0.47 19.93 -0.40
CA ALA A 10 0.45 20.03 1.06
C ALA A 10 -0.70 19.19 1.66
N ARG A 11 -1.90 19.26 1.06
CA ARG A 11 -3.05 18.45 1.48
C ARG A 11 -2.80 16.95 1.34
N ILE A 12 -2.24 16.50 0.21
CA ILE A 12 -1.93 15.08 -0.01
C ILE A 12 -0.89 14.59 1.00
N HIS A 13 0.17 15.36 1.24
CA HIS A 13 1.18 15.01 2.24
C HIS A 13 0.59 14.92 3.65
N GLN A 14 -0.29 15.85 4.00
CA GLN A 14 -0.98 15.83 5.29
C GLN A 14 -1.87 14.59 5.44
N LYS A 15 -2.69 14.28 4.43
CA LYS A 15 -3.52 13.08 4.41
C LYS A 15 -2.70 11.79 4.48
N LYS A 16 -1.56 11.76 3.80
CA LYS A 16 -0.62 10.65 3.88
C LYS A 16 -0.09 10.47 5.31
N ARG A 17 0.29 11.55 5.99
CA ARG A 17 0.74 11.48 7.41
C ARG A 17 -0.35 10.94 8.33
N GLU A 18 -1.57 11.46 8.20
CA GLU A 18 -2.74 10.97 8.97
C GLU A 18 -2.96 9.48 8.76
N TRP A 19 -2.93 9.03 7.50
CA TRP A 19 -3.06 7.61 7.18
C TRP A 19 -1.96 6.74 7.80
N HIS A 20 -0.70 7.19 7.78
CA HIS A 20 0.39 6.46 8.45
C HIS A 20 0.19 6.36 9.96
N GLN A 21 -0.35 7.40 10.60
CA GLN A 21 -0.65 7.40 12.03
C GLN A 21 -1.77 6.40 12.36
N GLU A 22 -2.82 6.34 11.55
CA GLU A 22 -3.89 5.36 11.73
C GLU A 22 -3.40 3.93 11.47
N GLN A 23 -2.61 3.70 10.42
CA GLN A 23 -1.99 2.40 10.17
C GLN A 23 -1.09 1.95 11.31
N ALA A 24 -0.35 2.86 11.94
CA ALA A 24 0.54 2.52 13.06
C ALA A 24 -0.25 1.91 14.24
N LYS A 25 -1.50 2.36 14.46
CA LYS A 25 -2.39 1.88 15.53
C LYS A 25 -3.00 0.51 15.23
N LEU A 26 -2.95 0.03 13.99
CA LEU A 26 -3.56 -1.26 13.63
C LEU A 26 -2.85 -2.44 14.34
N PRO A 27 -3.61 -3.45 14.80
CA PRO A 27 -3.04 -4.70 15.27
C PRO A 27 -2.16 -5.36 14.20
N PHE A 28 -1.22 -6.21 14.63
CA PHE A 28 -0.30 -6.88 13.71
C PHE A 28 -1.03 -7.74 12.66
N GLY A 29 -2.04 -8.51 13.06
CA GLY A 29 -2.83 -9.33 12.14
C GLY A 29 -3.51 -8.50 11.04
N GLU A 30 -4.02 -7.32 11.39
CA GLU A 30 -4.67 -6.43 10.42
C GLU A 30 -3.67 -5.83 9.43
N LYS A 31 -2.46 -5.50 9.89
CA LYS A 31 -1.36 -5.07 9.02
C LYS A 31 -0.96 -6.18 8.05
N MET A 32 -0.91 -7.43 8.51
CA MET A 32 -0.62 -8.59 7.67
C MET A 32 -1.72 -8.83 6.64
N ARG A 33 -3.00 -8.75 7.04
CA ARG A 33 -4.14 -8.83 6.13
C ARG A 33 -4.03 -7.82 4.99
N ILE A 34 -3.81 -6.54 5.33
CA ILE A 34 -3.64 -5.45 4.35
C ILE A 34 -2.46 -5.73 3.40
N LEU A 35 -1.32 -6.19 3.94
CA LEU A 35 -0.14 -6.50 3.14
C LEU A 35 -0.42 -7.62 2.13
N LEU A 36 -1.07 -8.71 2.56
CA LEU A 36 -1.40 -9.84 1.70
C LEU A 36 -2.43 -9.46 0.62
N GLU A 37 -3.42 -8.62 0.96
CA GLU A 37 -4.38 -8.07 -0.02
C GLU A 37 -3.70 -7.21 -1.08
N MET A 38 -2.75 -6.36 -0.65
CA MET A 38 -1.94 -5.56 -1.56
C MET A 38 -1.08 -6.44 -2.46
N GLN A 39 -0.45 -7.49 -1.91
CA GLN A 39 0.35 -8.44 -2.69
C GLN A 39 -0.50 -9.08 -3.78
N ARG A 40 -1.68 -9.61 -3.44
CA ARG A 40 -2.62 -10.24 -4.40
C ARG A 40 -3.03 -9.26 -5.51
N SER A 41 -3.29 -8.01 -5.17
CA SER A 41 -3.72 -6.98 -6.14
C SER A 41 -2.58 -6.53 -7.06
N CYS A 42 -1.36 -6.41 -6.53
CA CYS A 42 -0.20 -5.96 -7.29
C CYS A 42 0.46 -7.07 -8.12
N LEU A 43 0.27 -8.34 -7.75
CA LEU A 43 0.95 -9.47 -8.35
C LEU A 43 0.84 -9.50 -9.90
N PRO A 44 -0.36 -9.37 -10.51
CA PRO A 44 -0.50 -9.42 -11.97
C PRO A 44 0.23 -8.26 -12.67
N ILE A 45 0.29 -7.09 -12.02
CA ILE A 45 0.96 -5.91 -12.55
C ILE A 45 2.48 -6.12 -12.54
N ILE A 46 3.03 -6.75 -11.50
CA ILE A 46 4.47 -7.00 -11.41
C ILE A 46 4.87 -8.11 -12.39
N GLU A 47 4.11 -9.20 -12.45
CA GLU A 47 4.34 -10.33 -13.36
C GLU A 47 4.32 -9.91 -14.83
N SER A 48 3.41 -9.00 -15.21
CA SER A 48 3.37 -8.48 -16.59
C SER A 48 4.59 -7.65 -16.98
N ARG A 49 5.36 -7.14 -16.01
CA ARG A 49 6.52 -6.27 -16.25
C ARG A 49 7.85 -6.99 -16.14
N ARG A 50 7.94 -8.04 -15.30
CA ARG A 50 9.18 -8.80 -15.08
C ARG A 50 8.91 -10.13 -14.38
N ALA A 51 9.88 -11.04 -14.51
CA ALA A 51 9.92 -12.22 -13.67
C ALA A 51 10.03 -11.85 -12.17
N LEU A 52 9.27 -12.56 -11.35
CA LEU A 52 9.31 -12.42 -9.90
C LEU A 52 10.56 -13.10 -9.32
N LYS A 53 11.18 -12.44 -8.37
CA LYS A 53 12.16 -13.07 -7.48
C LYS A 53 11.45 -14.05 -6.56
N TRP A 54 12.19 -15.02 -6.03
CA TRP A 54 11.59 -16.08 -5.21
C TRP A 54 10.84 -15.55 -3.98
N TRP A 55 11.27 -14.43 -3.41
CA TRP A 55 10.64 -13.80 -2.25
C TRP A 55 9.43 -12.90 -2.59
N GLU A 56 9.19 -12.61 -3.86
CA GLU A 56 8.09 -11.76 -4.32
C GLU A 56 6.85 -12.59 -4.69
N LYS A 57 7.04 -13.90 -4.85
CA LYS A 57 5.94 -14.85 -5.03
C LYS A 57 4.99 -14.78 -3.84
N PRO A 58 3.67 -14.93 -4.08
CA PRO A 58 2.68 -14.94 -3.02
C PRO A 58 3.03 -16.00 -1.98
N TRP A 59 2.92 -15.64 -0.70
CA TRP A 59 3.07 -16.59 0.39
C TRP A 59 1.77 -17.40 0.53
N ASP A 60 1.90 -18.70 0.78
CA ASP A 60 0.78 -19.60 1.00
C ASP A 60 0.27 -19.47 2.44
N ILE A 61 -0.22 -18.27 2.77
CA ILE A 61 -0.83 -17.95 4.07
C ILE A 61 -2.10 -17.13 3.84
N GLU A 62 -3.13 -17.41 4.64
CA GLU A 62 -4.34 -16.60 4.71
C GLU A 62 -4.35 -15.78 6.02
N PRO A 63 -5.01 -14.61 6.03
CA PRO A 63 -5.08 -13.74 7.21
C PRO A 63 -5.75 -14.39 8.42
#